data_AF-A0A966TS87-F1
#
_entry.id   AF-A0A966TS87-F1
#
_cell.length_a   1.000
_cell.length_b   1.000
_cell.length_c   1.000
_cell.angle_alpha   90.00
_cell.angle_beta   90.00
_cell.angle_gamma   90.00
#
_symmetry.space_group_name_H-M   'P 1'
#
loop_
_entity.id
_entity.type
_entity.pdbx_description
1 polymer ?
#
loop_
_entity_poly.entity_id
_entity_poly.type
_entity_poly.pdbx_seq_one_letter_code
_entity_poly.pdbx_strand_id
1 'polypeptide(L)'
;MSKTIDYFFVPQSPWTYFGHARFVRMAAEASATVRIKPMDLGKIFPLTGGLPVGQRSAQRQAYRLVELRRFADHLQMPLNLHPKFFPVAGDDA
;
A
#
# COMPACT_ATOMS: atom_id res chain seq x y z
N MET A 1 10.11 -26.23 10.43
CA MET A 1 10.92 -25.04 10.08
C MET A 1 10.05 -23.80 10.20
N SER A 2 10.48 -22.75 10.89
CA SER A 2 9.77 -21.46 10.89
C SER A 2 9.89 -20.83 9.50
N LYS A 3 8.77 -20.36 8.94
CA LYS A 3 8.74 -19.68 7.64
C LYS A 3 9.13 -18.22 7.85
N THR A 4 10.03 -17.69 7.03
CA THR A 4 10.39 -16.27 7.06
C THR A 4 9.78 -15.55 5.86
N ILE A 5 9.11 -14.42 6.10
CA ILE A 5 8.45 -13.60 5.07
C ILE A 5 9.11 -12.22 5.04
N ASP A 6 9.64 -11.83 3.88
CA ASP A 6 10.01 -10.43 3.63
C ASP A 6 8.78 -9.64 3.20
N TYR A 7 8.37 -8.70 4.04
CA TYR A 7 7.19 -7.88 3.79
C TYR A 7 7.59 -6.48 3.33
N PHE A 8 7.62 -6.30 2.01
CA PHE A 8 7.87 -5.00 1.37
C PHE A 8 6.57 -4.21 1.24
N PHE A 9 6.53 -2.99 1.79
CA PHE A 9 5.33 -2.15 1.72
C PHE A 9 5.66 -0.66 1.84
N VAL A 10 4.69 0.16 1.49
CA VAL A 10 4.71 1.63 1.67
C VAL A 10 3.64 1.98 2.69
N PRO A 11 3.97 2.51 3.88
CA PRO A 11 3.01 2.82 4.94
C PRO A 11 1.83 3.69 4.47
N GLN A 12 2.09 4.65 3.58
CA GLN A 12 1.12 5.58 3.02
C GLN A 12 0.25 4.99 1.90
N SER A 13 0.43 3.71 1.52
CA SER A 13 -0.38 3.07 0.49
C SER A 13 -1.73 2.63 1.02
N PRO A 14 -2.85 2.99 0.35
CA PRO A 14 -4.16 2.47 0.73
C PRO A 14 -4.26 0.94 0.60
N TRP A 15 -3.46 0.33 -0.29
CA TRP A 15 -3.43 -1.12 -0.44
C TRP A 15 -2.72 -1.80 0.72
N THR A 16 -1.69 -1.15 1.29
CA THR A 16 -1.09 -1.59 2.56
C THR A 16 -2.13 -1.50 3.67
N TYR A 17 -2.84 -0.37 3.78
CA TYR A 17 -3.89 -0.20 4.79
C TYR A 17 -4.94 -1.32 4.73
N PHE A 18 -5.44 -1.65 3.54
CA PHE A 18 -6.42 -2.74 3.34
C PHE A 18 -5.88 -4.13 3.65
N GLY A 19 -4.60 -4.41 3.37
CA GLY A 19 -4.04 -5.75 3.47
C GLY A 19 -3.31 -6.07 4.78
N HIS A 20 -2.76 -5.07 5.46
CA HIS A 20 -1.76 -5.25 6.51
C HIS A 20 -2.27 -6.08 7.68
N ALA A 21 -3.43 -5.71 8.26
CA ALA A 21 -3.98 -6.41 9.42
C ALA A 21 -4.25 -7.90 9.14
N ARG A 22 -4.82 -8.21 7.96
CA ARG A 22 -5.06 -9.58 7.53
C ARG A 22 -3.76 -10.35 7.34
N PHE A 23 -2.76 -9.73 6.72
CA PHE A 23 -1.43 -10.32 6.54
C PHE A 23 -0.77 -10.66 7.89
N VAL A 24 -0.73 -9.72 8.83
CA VAL A 24 -0.15 -9.91 10.16
C VAL A 24 -0.82 -11.07 10.89
N ARG A 25 -2.17 -11.14 10.85
CA ARG A 25 -2.92 -12.24 11.46
C ARG A 25 -2.53 -13.60 10.87
N MET A 26 -2.53 -13.72 9.53
CA MET A 26 -2.18 -14.98 8.87
C MET A 26 -0.73 -15.41 9.14
N ALA A 27 0.20 -14.44 9.21
CA ALA A 27 1.60 -14.73 9.53
C ALA A 27 1.75 -15.24 10.97
N ALA A 28 1.01 -14.66 11.93
CA ALA A 28 0.97 -15.11 13.32
C ALA A 28 0.37 -16.51 13.45
N GLU A 29 -0.77 -16.77 12.80
CA GLU A 29 -1.41 -18.11 12.74
C GLU A 29 -0.48 -19.18 12.16
N ALA A 30 0.38 -18.80 11.22
CA ALA A 30 1.36 -19.69 10.60
C ALA A 30 2.68 -19.82 11.37
N SER A 31 2.83 -19.16 12.53
CA SER A 31 4.09 -19.06 13.28
C SER A 31 5.27 -18.62 12.40
N ALA A 32 5.01 -17.69 11.48
CA ALA A 32 5.99 -17.17 10.54
C ALA A 32 6.72 -15.95 11.12
N THR A 33 8.02 -15.86 10.86
CA THR A 33 8.82 -14.67 11.14
C THR A 33 8.62 -13.65 10.04
N VAL A 34 8.17 -12.44 10.36
CA VAL A 34 8.00 -11.37 9.37
C VAL A 34 9.14 -10.37 9.49
N ARG A 35 9.89 -10.17 8.39
CA ARG A 35 10.88 -9.10 8.25
C ARG A 35 10.23 -7.93 7.53
N ILE A 36 9.93 -6.89 8.30
CA ILE A 36 9.27 -5.67 7.85
C ILE A 36 10.26 -4.82 7.04
N LYS A 37 9.93 -4.51 5.78
CA LYS A 37 10.79 -3.77 4.86
C LYS A 37 10.03 -2.62 4.21
N PRO A 38 9.89 -1.46 4.89
CA PRO A 38 9.33 -0.28 4.26
C PRO A 38 10.17 0.12 3.05
N MET A 39 9.51 0.59 1.99
CA MET A 39 10.19 0.96 0.73
C MET A 39 9.75 2.34 0.25
N ASP A 40 10.63 3.02 -0.48
CA ASP A 40 10.37 4.34 -1.05
C ASP A 40 9.97 4.22 -2.53
N LEU A 41 8.67 4.34 -2.81
CA LEU A 41 8.17 4.30 -4.18
C LEU A 41 8.58 5.51 -5.02
N GLY A 42 8.89 6.65 -4.40
CA GLY A 42 9.40 7.83 -5.10
C GLY A 42 10.74 7.55 -5.78
N LYS A 43 11.61 6.76 -5.12
CA LYS A 43 12.86 6.26 -5.69
C LYS A 43 12.66 5.10 -6.67
N ILE A 44 11.73 4.18 -6.38
CA ILE A 44 11.56 2.95 -7.18
C ILE A 44 10.91 3.22 -8.54
N PHE A 45 9.89 4.09 -8.61
CA PHE A 45 9.18 4.37 -9.86
C PHE A 45 10.11 4.77 -11.03
N PRO A 46 10.98 5.79 -10.92
CA PRO A 46 11.87 6.18 -12.03
C PRO A 46 12.87 5.08 -12.41
N LEU A 47 13.34 4.27 -11.45
CA LEU A 47 14.27 3.17 -11.70
C LEU A 47 13.65 2.00 -12.47
N THR A 48 12.33 1.87 -12.46
CA THR A 48 11.60 0.72 -13.02
C THR A 48 10.71 1.10 -14.22
N GLY A 49 10.74 2.36 -14.66
CA GLY A 49 9.83 2.88 -15.69
C GLY A 49 8.38 3.06 -15.21
N GLY A 50 8.14 2.95 -13.90
CA GLY A 50 6.84 3.20 -13.30
C GLY A 50 6.54 4.70 -13.20
N LEU A 51 5.26 5.06 -13.31
CA LEU A 51 4.80 6.44 -13.12
C LEU A 51 4.17 6.65 -11.73
N PRO A 52 4.56 7.71 -11.00
CA PRO A 52 3.83 8.21 -9.83
C PRO A 52 2.36 8.46 -10.16
N VAL A 53 1.48 8.37 -9.16
CA VAL A 53 0.01 8.45 -9.37
C VAL A 53 -0.40 9.70 -10.15
N GLY A 54 0.14 10.87 -9.81
CA GLY A 54 -0.18 12.14 -10.47
C GLY A 54 0.31 12.26 -11.92
N GLN A 55 1.27 11.42 -12.34
CA GLN A 55 1.79 11.39 -13.71
C GLN A 55 1.08 10.35 -14.60
N ARG A 56 0.16 9.56 -14.03
CA ARG A 56 -0.62 8.57 -14.81
C ARG A 56 -1.73 9.28 -15.60
N SER A 57 -2.26 8.64 -16.63
CA SER A 57 -3.40 9.18 -17.38
C SER A 57 -4.61 9.45 -16.48
N ALA A 58 -5.44 10.42 -16.86
CA ALA A 58 -6.63 10.80 -16.11
C ALA A 58 -7.57 9.60 -15.84
N GLN A 59 -7.69 8.69 -16.81
CA GLN A 59 -8.50 7.47 -16.68
C GLN A 59 -7.97 6.56 -15.57
N ARG A 60 -6.65 6.39 -15.45
CA ARG A 60 -6.03 5.58 -14.39
C ARG A 60 -6.15 6.24 -13.02
N GLN A 61 -6.07 7.55 -12.95
CA GLN A 61 -6.27 8.30 -11.70
C GLN A 61 -7.73 8.19 -11.22
N ALA A 62 -8.70 8.34 -12.13
CA ALA A 62 -10.12 8.20 -11.82
C ALA A 62 -10.46 6.77 -11.40
N TYR A 63 -10.02 5.77 -12.17
CA TYR A 63 -10.31 4.36 -11.87
C TYR A 63 -9.71 3.92 -10.53
N ARG A 64 -8.53 4.43 -10.16
CA ARG A 64 -7.96 4.21 -8.82
C ARG A 64 -8.96 4.55 -7.72
N LEU A 65 -9.65 5.69 -7.80
CA LEU A 65 -10.60 6.11 -6.77
C LEU A 65 -11.83 5.21 -6.70
N VAL A 66 -12.30 4.71 -7.84
CA VAL A 66 -13.39 3.73 -7.92
C VAL A 66 -13.02 2.46 -7.16
N GLU A 67 -11.84 1.91 -7.44
CA GLU A 67 -11.38 0.69 -6.79
C GLU A 67 -11.13 0.88 -5.30
N LEU A 68 -10.56 2.02 -4.90
CA LEU A 68 -10.37 2.33 -3.48
C LEU A 68 -11.70 2.37 -2.72
N ARG A 69 -12.76 2.93 -3.31
CA ARG A 69 -14.10 2.89 -2.71
C ARG A 69 -14.64 1.47 -2.63
N ARG A 70 -14.60 0.72 -3.74
CA ARG A 70 -15.10 -0.67 -3.80
C ARG A 70 -14.43 -1.56 -2.74
N PHE A 71 -13.12 -1.45 -2.58
CA PHE A 71 -12.40 -2.24 -1.58
C PHE A 71 -12.67 -1.77 -0.15
N ALA A 72 -12.79 -0.46 0.09
CA ALA A 72 -13.20 0.05 1.40
C ALA A 72 -14.58 -0.50 1.80
N ASP A 73 -15.55 -0.47 0.88
CA ASP A 73 -16.90 -0.98 1.10
C ASP A 73 -16.89 -2.51 1.32
N HIS A 74 -16.19 -3.26 0.47
CA HIS A 74 -16.09 -4.71 0.56
C HIS A 74 -15.45 -5.19 1.87
N LEU A 75 -14.41 -4.49 2.32
CA LEU A 75 -13.69 -4.82 3.55
C LEU A 75 -14.32 -4.17 4.80
N GLN A 76 -15.31 -3.30 4.62
CA GLN A 76 -15.92 -2.48 5.67
C GLN A 76 -14.87 -1.65 6.45
N MET A 77 -13.88 -1.11 5.73
CA MET A 77 -12.78 -0.32 6.30
C MET A 77 -12.95 1.16 5.94
N PRO A 78 -12.90 2.08 6.92
CA PRO A 78 -13.03 3.50 6.63
C PRO A 78 -11.84 4.00 5.80
N LEU A 79 -12.12 4.78 4.75
CA LEU A 79 -11.08 5.37 3.92
C LEU A 79 -11.43 6.82 3.54
N ASN A 80 -10.49 7.73 3.80
CA ASN A 80 -10.52 9.06 3.17
C ASN A 80 -9.94 8.98 1.76
N LEU A 81 -10.80 9.05 0.74
CA LEU A 81 -10.40 8.97 -0.67
C LEU A 81 -9.58 10.17 -1.16
N HIS A 82 -9.75 11.34 -0.51
CA HIS A 82 -9.09 12.58 -0.87
C HIS A 82 -8.43 13.23 0.36
N PRO A 83 -7.33 12.64 0.87
CA PRO A 83 -6.60 13.24 1.98
C PRO A 83 -5.98 14.57 1.53
N LYS A 84 -6.08 15.60 2.38
CA LYS A 84 -5.58 16.95 2.10
C LYS A 84 -4.09 17.00 1.73
N PHE A 85 -3.29 16.10 2.30
CA PHE A 85 -1.82 16.09 2.18
C PHE A 85 -1.29 14.91 1.35
N PHE A 86 -2.10 14.37 0.43
CA PHE A 86 -1.66 13.29 -0.45
C PHE A 86 -0.98 13.84 -1.72
N PRO A 87 0.17 13.28 -2.17
CA PRO A 87 0.92 12.17 -1.55
C PRO A 87 1.73 12.60 -0.32
N VAL A 88 1.82 11.70 0.67
CA VAL A 88 2.73 11.85 1.82
C VAL A 88 4.11 11.34 1.42
N ALA A 89 5.17 12.05 1.84
CA ALA A 89 6.54 11.63 1.63
C ALA A 89 6.77 10.23 2.24
N GLY A 90 7.59 9.42 1.56
CA GLY A 90 7.91 8.06 1.99
C GLY A 90 9.22 7.94 2.75
N ASP A 91 9.90 9.07 2.99
CA ASP A 91 11.13 9.17 3.76
C ASP A 91 10.83 9.40 5.24
N ASP A 92 11.89 9.35 6.04
CA ASP A 92 11.89 9.43 7.49
C ASP A 92 11.93 10.86 8.05
N ALA A 93 11.81 11.88 7.18
CA ALA A 93 11.73 13.33 7.45
C ALA A 93 12.26 13.82 8.81
#